data_AF-A0A957H2K4-F1
#
_entry.id   AF-A0A957H2K4-F1
#
_cell.length_a   1.000
_cell.length_b   1.000
_cell.length_c   1.000
_cell.angle_alpha   90.00
_cell.angle_beta   90.00
_cell.angle_gamma   90.00
#
_symmetry.space_group_name_H-M   'P 1'
#
loop_
_entity.id
_entity.type
_entity.pdbx_description
1 polymer ?
#
loop_
_entity_poly.entity_id
_entity_poly.type
_entity_poly.pdbx_seq_one_letter_code
_entity_poly.pdbx_strand_id
1 'polypeptide(L)'
;MRRLAAYVPTTLAAQILHEEGVPTPGQPRRLLAATLFMDLSGFTALTRELATDGPRGAEEMNRILLMTFTAMINAIHTSGGAVIHFHGDAMLVYFPDDDGQAATRALACAGFMMGLMQRGYSDVKVTRAAGQEDSFELTIKVGVGYGRCVEIV
;
A
#
# COMPACT_ATOMS: atom_id res chain seq x y z
N MET A 1 -7.35 20.90 8.67
CA MET A 1 -6.13 20.25 8.11
C MET A 1 -6.19 18.72 8.00
N ARG A 2 -6.94 17.99 8.84
CA ARG A 2 -6.93 16.51 8.90
C ARG A 2 -7.31 15.74 7.61
N ARG A 3 -8.03 16.36 6.65
CA ARG A 3 -8.44 15.71 5.39
C ARG A 3 -7.38 15.74 4.28
N LEU A 4 -6.43 16.69 4.33
CA LEU A 4 -5.35 16.79 3.32
C LEU A 4 -4.19 15.84 3.63
N ALA A 5 -3.97 15.50 4.91
CA ALA A 5 -2.92 14.59 5.35
C ALA A 5 -3.05 13.16 4.77
N ALA A 6 -4.23 12.76 4.32
CA ALA A 6 -4.43 11.47 3.66
C ALA A 6 -3.83 11.41 2.24
N TYR A 7 -3.55 12.57 1.63
CA TYR A 7 -3.01 12.70 0.27
C TYR A 7 -1.54 13.11 0.24
N VAL A 8 -0.93 13.27 1.41
CA VAL A 8 0.47 13.68 1.57
C VAL A 8 1.18 12.54 2.31
N PRO A 9 2.30 12.01 1.78
CA PRO A 9 3.08 11.01 2.50
C PRO A 9 3.37 11.45 3.93
N THR A 10 3.21 10.55 4.90
CA THR A 10 3.37 10.86 6.33
C THR A 10 4.75 11.42 6.65
N THR A 11 5.76 11.07 5.87
CA THR A 11 7.12 11.61 5.94
C THR A 11 7.18 13.10 5.57
N LEU A 12 6.51 13.50 4.49
CA LEU A 12 6.40 14.92 4.11
C LEU A 12 5.56 15.71 5.14
N ALA A 13 4.48 15.10 5.64
CA ALA A 13 3.71 15.71 6.73
C ALA A 13 4.56 15.90 7.99
N ALA A 14 5.38 14.91 8.37
CA ALA A 14 6.29 14.99 9.51
C ALA A 14 7.35 16.08 9.30
N GLN A 15 7.96 16.19 8.12
CA GLN A 15 8.92 17.25 7.80
C GLN A 15 8.32 18.65 7.96
N ILE A 16 7.10 18.87 7.44
CA ILE A 16 6.40 20.16 7.57
C ILE A 16 6.11 20.48 9.05
N LEU A 17 5.77 19.46 9.84
CA LEU A 17 5.45 19.61 11.27
C LEU A 17 6.69 19.82 12.16
N HIS A 18 7.85 19.31 11.76
CA HIS A 18 9.11 19.40 12.51
C HIS A 18 9.95 20.65 12.18
N GLU A 19 9.37 21.66 11.53
CA GLU A 19 10.00 22.97 11.23
C GLU A 19 11.27 22.89 10.36
N GLU A 20 11.54 21.78 9.65
CA GLU A 20 12.60 21.73 8.63
C GLU A 20 12.26 22.54 7.36
N GLY A 21 11.09 23.18 7.34
CA GLY A 21 10.56 23.97 6.24
C GLY A 21 9.72 23.15 5.26
N VAL A 22 8.95 23.84 4.43
CA VAL A 22 8.23 23.19 3.32
C VAL A 22 9.26 22.96 2.21
N PRO A 23 9.44 21.72 1.72
CA PRO A 23 10.35 21.48 0.60
C PRO A 23 9.93 22.29 -0.61
N THR A 24 10.92 22.83 -1.34
CA THR A 24 10.65 23.61 -2.56
C THR A 24 10.19 22.65 -3.66
N PRO A 25 9.00 22.85 -4.24
CA PRO A 25 8.50 21.95 -5.28
C PRO A 25 9.47 21.85 -6.46
N GLY A 26 9.68 20.65 -6.97
CA GLY A 26 10.57 20.35 -8.09
C GLY A 26 12.07 20.32 -7.75
N GLN A 27 12.46 20.56 -6.49
CA GLN A 27 13.87 20.47 -6.09
C GLN A 27 14.24 19.02 -5.72
N PRO A 28 15.19 18.39 -6.43
CA PRO A 28 15.57 17.00 -6.15
C PRO A 28 16.38 16.90 -4.86
N ARG A 29 15.93 16.04 -3.95
CA ARG A 29 16.64 15.68 -2.72
C ARG A 29 17.21 14.28 -2.85
N ARG A 30 18.48 14.10 -2.51
CA ARG A 30 19.13 12.77 -2.46
C ARG A 30 19.07 12.24 -1.04
N LEU A 31 18.78 10.96 -0.90
CA LEU A 31 18.66 10.29 0.39
C LEU A 31 18.95 8.79 0.27
N LEU A 32 19.25 8.16 1.40
CA LEU A 32 19.22 6.71 1.54
C LEU A 32 17.84 6.28 2.02
N ALA A 33 17.33 5.19 1.45
CA ALA A 33 16.03 4.66 1.82
C ALA A 33 15.90 3.20 1.43
N ALA A 34 14.95 2.54 2.08
CA ALA A 34 14.39 1.31 1.56
C ALA A 34 13.07 1.60 0.84
N THR A 35 12.82 0.85 -0.22
CA THR A 35 11.58 0.89 -0.99
C THR A 35 10.93 -0.48 -0.93
N LEU A 36 9.61 -0.50 -0.81
CA LEU A 36 8.81 -1.72 -0.90
C LEU A 36 7.76 -1.53 -1.98
N PHE A 37 7.69 -2.47 -2.92
CA PHE A 37 6.65 -2.52 -3.92
C PHE A 37 5.76 -3.72 -3.61
N MET A 38 4.47 -3.49 -3.40
CA MET A 38 3.48 -4.53 -3.15
C MET A 38 2.49 -4.56 -4.31
N ASP A 39 2.22 -5.76 -4.83
CA ASP A 39 1.24 -6.00 -5.88
C ASP A 39 0.20 -7.02 -5.39
N LEU A 40 -1.09 -6.67 -5.47
CA LEU A 40 -2.19 -7.55 -5.09
C LEU A 40 -2.54 -8.49 -6.25
N SER A 41 -2.04 -9.72 -6.19
CA SER A 41 -2.30 -10.74 -7.20
C SER A 41 -3.67 -11.38 -7.03
N GLY A 42 -4.35 -11.65 -8.15
CA GLY A 42 -5.72 -12.17 -8.20
C GLY A 42 -6.80 -11.09 -8.29
N PHE A 43 -6.46 -9.83 -7.97
CA PHE A 43 -7.42 -8.73 -7.95
C PHE A 43 -7.96 -8.35 -9.33
N THR A 44 -7.11 -8.37 -10.36
CA THR A 44 -7.55 -8.11 -11.74
C THR A 44 -8.59 -9.14 -12.24
N ALA A 45 -8.43 -10.41 -11.88
CA ALA A 45 -9.37 -11.47 -12.25
C ALA A 45 -10.71 -11.28 -11.51
N LEU A 46 -10.65 -11.06 -10.20
CA LEU A 46 -11.80 -10.72 -9.36
C LEU A 46 -12.56 -9.49 -9.89
N THR A 47 -11.83 -8.43 -10.26
CA THR A 47 -12.42 -7.20 -10.80
C THR A 47 -13.20 -7.45 -12.09
N ARG A 48 -12.65 -8.26 -13.00
CA ARG A 48 -13.32 -8.60 -14.25
C ARG A 48 -14.61 -9.39 -14.01
N GLU A 49 -14.57 -10.30 -13.05
CA GLU A 49 -15.70 -11.13 -12.69
C GLU A 49 -16.81 -10.32 -12.00
N LEU A 50 -16.46 -9.45 -11.04
CA LEU A 50 -17.43 -8.57 -10.39
C LEU A 50 -18.00 -7.51 -11.35
N ALA A 51 -17.26 -7.10 -12.38
CA ALA A 51 -17.78 -6.16 -13.37
C ALA A 51 -19.05 -6.66 -14.08
N THR A 52 -19.31 -7.97 -14.13
CA THR A 52 -20.55 -8.52 -14.70
C THR A 52 -21.78 -8.27 -13.84
N ASP A 53 -21.59 -7.96 -12.56
CA ASP A 53 -22.66 -7.84 -11.57
C ASP A 53 -23.13 -6.38 -11.39
N GLY A 54 -22.69 -5.49 -12.29
CA GLY A 54 -23.10 -4.09 -12.34
C GLY A 54 -22.74 -3.33 -11.05
N PRO A 55 -23.64 -2.48 -10.52
CA PRO A 55 -23.36 -1.66 -9.33
C PRO A 55 -22.93 -2.46 -8.10
N ARG A 56 -23.49 -3.65 -7.88
CA ARG A 56 -23.16 -4.51 -6.73
C ARG A 56 -21.72 -5.01 -6.80
N GLY A 57 -21.28 -5.40 -7.99
CA GLY A 57 -19.90 -5.84 -8.19
C GLY A 57 -18.90 -4.72 -7.92
N ALA A 58 -19.22 -3.47 -8.29
CA ALA A 58 -18.39 -2.32 -7.95
C ALA A 58 -18.33 -2.06 -6.44
N GLU A 59 -19.44 -2.23 -5.72
CA GLU A 59 -19.47 -2.13 -4.25
C GLU A 59 -18.63 -3.21 -3.57
N GLU A 60 -18.74 -4.47 -4.01
CA GLU A 60 -17.92 -5.58 -3.48
C GLU A 60 -16.44 -5.36 -3.77
N MET A 61 -16.09 -4.94 -4.99
CA MET A 61 -14.70 -4.63 -5.35
C MET A 61 -14.13 -3.54 -4.45
N ASN A 62 -14.87 -2.46 -4.22
CA ASN A 62 -14.43 -1.38 -3.33
C ASN A 62 -14.28 -1.88 -1.88
N ARG A 63 -15.20 -2.71 -1.39
CA ARG A 63 -15.13 -3.30 -0.04
C ARG A 63 -13.88 -4.14 0.13
N ILE A 64 -13.57 -5.00 -0.83
CA ILE A 64 -12.40 -5.90 -0.81
C ILE A 64 -11.11 -5.09 -0.85
N LEU A 65 -11.03 -4.13 -1.78
CA LEU A 65 -9.87 -3.26 -1.90
C LEU A 65 -9.66 -2.49 -0.59
N LEU A 66 -10.70 -1.86 -0.04
CA LEU A 66 -10.59 -1.10 1.20
C LEU A 66 -10.17 -1.98 2.38
N MET A 67 -10.75 -3.17 2.52
CA MET A 67 -10.41 -4.12 3.58
C MET A 67 -8.94 -4.55 3.51
N THR A 68 -8.48 -5.00 2.35
CA THR A 68 -7.10 -5.47 2.17
C THR A 68 -6.11 -4.32 2.26
N PHE A 69 -6.37 -3.20 1.58
CA PHE A 69 -5.45 -2.06 1.57
C PHE A 69 -5.32 -1.42 2.94
N THR A 70 -6.41 -1.31 3.71
CA THR A 70 -6.35 -0.76 5.07
C THR A 70 -5.40 -1.57 5.96
N ALA A 71 -5.47 -2.90 5.90
CA ALA A 71 -4.59 -3.77 6.68
C ALA A 71 -3.12 -3.60 6.28
N MET A 72 -2.85 -3.50 4.98
CA MET A 72 -1.50 -3.35 4.42
C MET A 72 -0.92 -1.97 4.73
N ILE A 73 -1.69 -0.90 4.56
CA ILE A 73 -1.31 0.47 4.90
C ILE A 73 -1.01 0.59 6.39
N ASN A 74 -1.81 -0.04 7.26
CA ASN A 74 -1.53 -0.06 8.69
C ASN A 74 -0.20 -0.76 9.00
N ALA A 75 0.07 -1.91 8.39
CA ALA A 75 1.35 -2.61 8.54
C ALA A 75 2.54 -1.73 8.10
N ILE A 76 2.39 -1.00 6.99
CA ILE A 76 3.38 -0.06 6.47
C ILE A 76 3.65 1.07 7.47
N HIS A 77 2.60 1.74 7.93
CA HIS A 77 2.72 2.86 8.88
C HIS A 77 3.30 2.43 10.23
N THR A 78 2.87 1.28 10.77
CA THR A 78 3.43 0.72 12.01
C THR A 78 4.93 0.40 11.86
N SER A 79 5.36 0.05 10.65
CA SER A 79 6.76 -0.19 10.34
C SER A 79 7.53 1.10 9.98
N GLY A 80 6.96 2.28 10.18
CA GLY A 80 7.60 3.57 9.88
C GLY A 80 7.76 3.86 8.39
N GLY A 81 7.03 3.16 7.52
CA GLY A 81 6.97 3.44 6.09
C GLY A 81 5.82 4.38 5.73
N ALA A 82 5.86 4.90 4.51
CA ALA A 82 4.80 5.71 3.92
C ALA A 82 4.48 5.23 2.51
N VAL A 83 3.19 5.19 2.15
CA VAL A 83 2.77 4.94 0.77
C VAL A 83 3.00 6.21 -0.05
N ILE A 84 3.80 6.10 -1.11
CA ILE A 84 4.09 7.20 -2.03
C ILE A 84 3.04 7.27 -3.13
N HIS A 85 2.74 6.12 -3.75
CA HIS A 85 1.85 6.03 -4.89
C HIS A 85 1.08 4.72 -4.92
N PHE A 86 -0.15 4.80 -5.40
CA PHE A 86 -0.97 3.65 -5.78
C PHE A 86 -0.93 3.50 -7.30
N HIS A 87 -0.74 2.27 -7.77
CA HIS A 87 -0.77 1.90 -9.18
C HIS A 87 -1.87 0.86 -9.38
N GLY A 88 -3.13 1.30 -9.31
CA GLY A 88 -4.28 0.39 -9.30
C GLY A 88 -4.29 -0.48 -8.03
N ASP A 89 -3.99 -1.77 -8.20
CA ASP A 89 -3.93 -2.80 -7.17
C ASP A 89 -2.54 -2.97 -6.53
N ALA A 90 -1.57 -2.14 -6.93
CA ALA A 90 -0.23 -2.10 -6.35
C ALA A 90 0.07 -0.82 -5.55
N MET A 91 1.02 -0.93 -4.61
CA MET A 91 1.51 0.17 -3.77
C MET A 91 3.03 0.31 -3.86
N LEU A 92 3.49 1.55 -4.03
CA LEU A 92 4.89 1.91 -3.85
C LEU A 92 5.05 2.56 -2.47
N VAL A 93 5.95 2.01 -1.67
CA VAL A 93 6.19 2.38 -0.28
C VAL A 93 7.64 2.78 -0.11
N TYR A 94 7.85 3.75 0.78
CA TYR A 94 9.13 4.31 1.13
C TYR A 94 9.38 4.26 2.62
N PHE A 95 10.61 3.91 3.00
CA PHE A 95 11.11 3.94 4.37
C PHE A 95 12.35 4.84 4.42
N PRO A 96 12.29 6.00 5.11
CA PRO A 96 13.45 6.85 5.30
C PRO A 96 14.52 6.13 6.12
N ASP A 97 15.80 6.37 5.82
CA ASP A 97 16.94 5.73 6.49
C ASP A 97 17.70 6.69 7.42
N ASP A 98 16.96 7.51 8.18
CA ASP A 98 17.55 8.50 9.09
C ASP A 98 18.29 7.85 10.28
N ASP A 99 17.96 6.59 10.59
CA ASP A 99 18.50 5.81 11.72
C ASP A 99 19.28 4.56 11.28
N GLY A 100 19.51 4.37 9.97
CA GLY A 100 20.22 3.22 9.42
C GLY A 100 19.46 1.89 9.51
N GLN A 101 18.16 1.91 9.80
CA GLN A 101 17.33 0.70 9.98
C GLN A 101 16.26 0.53 8.89
N ALA A 102 16.27 1.33 7.82
CA ALA A 102 15.22 1.29 6.81
C ALA A 102 15.11 -0.07 6.12
N ALA A 103 16.23 -0.70 5.76
CA ALA A 103 16.24 -2.01 5.12
C ALA A 103 15.62 -3.10 6.03
N THR A 104 15.96 -3.08 7.32
CA THR A 104 15.41 -4.01 8.32
C THR A 104 13.90 -3.80 8.47
N ARG A 105 13.44 -2.55 8.59
CA ARG A 105 12.01 -2.23 8.70
C ARG A 105 11.23 -2.66 7.45
N ALA A 106 11.76 -2.38 6.26
CA ALA A 106 11.11 -2.75 5.01
C ALA A 106 10.99 -4.28 4.86
N LEU A 107 12.04 -5.03 5.19
CA LEU A 107 12.02 -6.49 5.14
C LEU A 107 11.06 -7.10 6.17
N ALA A 108 11.07 -6.60 7.41
CA ALA A 108 10.16 -7.04 8.46
C ALA A 108 8.70 -6.72 8.08
N CYS A 109 8.44 -5.53 7.54
CA CYS A 109 7.13 -5.12 7.03
C CYS A 109 6.65 -6.07 5.92
N ALA A 110 7.49 -6.36 4.93
CA ALA A 110 7.18 -7.29 3.85
C ALA A 110 6.78 -8.68 4.39
N GLY A 111 7.57 -9.25 5.30
CA GLY A 111 7.27 -10.55 5.91
C GLY A 111 5.97 -10.54 6.71
N PHE A 112 5.72 -9.47 7.46
CA PHE A 112 4.48 -9.30 8.22
C PHE A 112 3.26 -9.18 7.30
N MET A 113 3.34 -8.38 6.24
CA MET A 113 2.27 -8.23 5.24
C MET A 113 1.94 -9.55 4.55
N MET A 114 2.97 -10.32 4.14
CA MET A 114 2.78 -11.64 3.54
C MET A 114 2.09 -12.60 4.52
N GLY A 115 2.51 -12.59 5.79
CA GLY A 115 1.90 -13.38 6.85
C GLY A 115 0.45 -12.98 7.15
N LEU A 116 0.13 -11.67 7.16
CA LEU A 116 -1.24 -11.18 7.30
C LEU A 116 -2.10 -11.66 6.14
N MET A 117 -1.61 -11.51 4.91
CA MET A 117 -2.32 -11.93 3.71
C MET A 117 -2.72 -13.40 3.79
N GLN A 118 -1.75 -14.28 4.08
CA GLN A 118 -1.97 -15.72 4.15
C GLN A 118 -2.97 -16.15 5.24
N ARG A 119 -3.05 -15.42 6.36
CA ARG A 119 -3.83 -15.83 7.53
C ARG A 119 -5.25 -15.26 7.56
N GLY A 120 -5.49 -14.14 6.89
CA GLY A 120 -6.74 -13.40 7.08
C GLY A 120 -7.31 -12.69 5.85
N TYR A 121 -6.59 -12.67 4.72
CA TYR A 121 -7.03 -11.94 3.53
C TYR A 121 -6.90 -12.75 2.23
N SER A 122 -6.49 -14.01 2.32
CA SER A 122 -6.27 -14.88 1.16
C SER A 122 -7.56 -15.41 0.56
N ASP A 123 -8.54 -15.79 1.38
CA ASP A 123 -9.88 -16.20 0.92
C ASP A 123 -10.86 -15.04 1.06
N VAL A 124 -11.29 -14.49 -0.07
CA VAL A 124 -12.22 -13.37 -0.12
C VAL A 124 -13.58 -13.83 -0.61
N LYS A 125 -14.57 -13.71 0.27
CA LYS A 125 -15.97 -13.96 -0.06
C LYS A 125 -16.66 -12.72 -0.60
N VAL A 126 -17.48 -12.89 -1.62
CA VAL A 126 -18.24 -11.84 -2.29
C VAL A 126 -19.71 -12.22 -2.44
N THR A 127 -20.59 -11.23 -2.32
CA THR A 127 -22.04 -11.47 -2.44
C THR A 127 -22.44 -11.43 -3.92
N ARG A 128 -22.87 -12.57 -4.47
CA ARG A 128 -23.24 -12.70 -5.90
C ARG A 128 -24.58 -13.41 -6.09
N ALA A 129 -25.05 -13.48 -7.34
CA ALA A 129 -26.27 -14.22 -7.67
C ALA A 129 -26.06 -15.74 -7.50
N ALA A 130 -27.14 -16.48 -7.23
CA ALA A 130 -27.08 -17.92 -7.00
C ALA A 130 -26.48 -18.65 -8.22
N GLY A 131 -25.46 -19.48 -7.98
CA GLY A 131 -24.78 -20.28 -9.01
C GLY A 131 -23.48 -19.70 -9.55
N GLN A 132 -23.05 -18.52 -9.09
CA GLN A 132 -21.75 -17.93 -9.39
C GLN A 132 -20.72 -18.26 -8.30
N GLU A 133 -19.43 -18.31 -8.67
CA GLU A 133 -18.33 -18.45 -7.71
C GLU A 133 -18.28 -17.22 -6.79
N ASP A 134 -18.33 -17.47 -5.48
CA ASP A 134 -18.47 -16.47 -4.42
C ASP A 134 -17.21 -16.33 -3.54
N SER A 135 -16.16 -17.10 -3.83
CA SER A 135 -14.87 -17.10 -3.13
C SER A 135 -13.74 -16.93 -4.14
N PHE A 136 -12.80 -16.05 -3.82
CA PHE A 136 -11.65 -15.74 -4.67
C PHE A 136 -10.39 -15.77 -3.83
N GLU A 137 -9.35 -16.42 -4.36
CA GLU A 137 -8.03 -16.38 -3.75
C GLU A 137 -7.31 -15.08 -4.13
N LEU A 138 -6.89 -14.32 -3.12
CA LEU A 138 -5.99 -13.18 -3.27
C LEU A 138 -4.65 -13.49 -2.62
N THR A 139 -3.58 -13.00 -3.23
CA THR A 139 -2.23 -13.05 -2.65
C THR A 139 -1.52 -11.73 -2.86
N ILE A 140 -0.41 -11.52 -2.16
CA ILE A 140 0.45 -10.36 -2.44
C ILE A 140 1.83 -10.83 -2.88
N LYS A 141 2.41 -10.06 -3.80
CA LYS A 141 3.83 -10.14 -4.15
C LYS A 141 4.50 -8.90 -3.61
N VAL A 142 5.65 -9.06 -2.97
CA VAL A 142 6.38 -7.96 -2.36
C VAL A 142 7.83 -7.97 -2.83
N GLY A 143 8.26 -6.85 -3.41
CA GLY A 143 9.65 -6.57 -3.74
C GLY A 143 10.22 -5.54 -2.77
N VAL A 144 11.45 -5.75 -2.30
CA VAL A 144 12.14 -4.81 -1.40
C VAL A 144 13.47 -4.41 -2.05
N GLY A 145 13.78 -3.12 -2.00
CA GLY A 145 15.05 -2.54 -2.43
C GLY A 145 15.59 -1.60 -1.37
N TYR A 146 16.91 -1.39 -1.38
CA TYR A 146 17.57 -0.41 -0.52
C TYR A 146 18.68 0.28 -1.30
N GLY A 147 18.79 1.59 -1.15
CA GLY A 147 19.88 2.33 -1.75
C GLY A 147 19.63 3.83 -1.81
N ARG A 148 20.36 4.49 -2.70
CA ARG A 148 20.24 5.92 -2.94
C ARG A 148 19.01 6.21 -3.79
N CYS A 149 18.14 7.05 -3.27
CA CYS A 149 16.92 7.51 -3.93
C CYS A 149 17.01 9.03 -4.19
N VAL A 150 16.19 9.47 -5.16
CA VAL A 150 15.92 10.89 -5.39
C VAL A 150 14.45 11.11 -5.12
N GLU A 151 14.14 12.00 -4.19
CA GLU A 151 12.80 12.48 -3.91
C GLU A 151 12.61 13.83 -4.60
N ILE A 152 11.46 14.00 -5.24
CA ILE A 152 11.03 15.27 -5.85
C ILE A 152 9.59 15.47 -5.38
N VAL A 153 9.37 16.54 -4.60
CA VAL A 153 8.06 16.95 -4.08
C VAL A 153 7.43 17.97 -5.01
#